data_AF-A0A2E8HJJ3-F1
#
_entry.id   AF-A0A2E8HJJ3-F1
#
_cell.length_a   1.000
_cell.length_b   1.000
_cell.length_c   1.000
_cell.angle_alpha   90.00
_cell.angle_beta   90.00
_cell.angle_gamma   90.00
#
_symmetry.space_group_name_H-M   'P 1'
#
loop_
_entity.id
_entity.type
_entity.pdbx_description
1 polymer ?
#
loop_
_entity_poly.entity_id
_entity_poly.type
_entity_poly.pdbx_seq_one_letter_code
_entity_poly.pdbx_strand_id
1 'polypeptide(L)' 'DLTELNGERLRSHGGISERDVPFAINRPLNAEYLARARAEQLKSYHIFDFAMNGTA' A
#
# COMPACT_ATOMS: atom_id res chain seq x y z
N ASP A 1 -2.12 -9.83 28.39
CA ASP A 1 -1.16 -9.21 29.31
C ASP A 1 -0.40 -8.13 28.52
N LEU A 2 -0.11 -6.97 29.11
CA LEU A 2 0.57 -5.83 28.48
C LEU A 2 1.99 -5.60 29.06
N THR A 3 2.46 -6.50 29.91
CA THR A 3 3.82 -6.48 30.50
C THR A 3 4.93 -6.39 29.46
N GLU A 4 4.74 -6.96 28.27
CA GLU A 4 5.70 -6.88 27.15
C GLU A 4 5.94 -5.45 26.61
N LEU A 5 5.06 -4.49 26.92
CA LEU A 5 5.25 -3.11 26.50
C LEU A 5 6.38 -2.39 27.25
N ASN A 6 6.86 -2.93 28.38
CA ASN A 6 8.00 -2.40 29.14
C ASN A 6 7.96 -0.86 29.38
N GLY A 7 6.77 -0.32 29.67
CA GLY A 7 6.56 1.12 29.90
C GLY A 7 6.25 1.96 28.65
N GLU A 8 6.30 1.37 27.46
CA GLU A 8 5.95 2.04 26.20
C GLU A 8 4.43 2.10 25.95
N ARG A 9 4.02 3.03 25.09
CA ARG A 9 2.62 3.16 24.67
C ARG A 9 2.24 2.07 23.66
N LEU A 10 1.08 1.45 23.86
CA LEU A 10 0.52 0.48 22.92
C LEU A 10 0.27 1.13 21.54
N ARG A 11 0.82 0.52 20.50
CA ARG A 11 0.53 0.82 19.10
C ARG A 11 0.05 -0.47 18.44
N SER A 12 -1.03 -0.38 17.67
CA SER A 12 -1.64 -1.53 16.99
C SER A 12 -2.11 -1.14 15.61
N HIS A 13 -2.62 -2.12 14.87
CA HIS A 13 -3.23 -1.97 13.56
C HIS A 13 -4.44 -2.90 13.43
N GLY A 14 -5.14 -2.83 12.30
CA GLY A 14 -6.25 -3.71 11.93
C GLY A 14 -7.57 -2.99 11.74
N GLY A 15 -7.62 -1.70 12.06
CA GLY A 15 -8.74 -0.81 11.77
C GLY A 15 -8.65 -0.17 10.38
N ILE A 16 -9.69 0.59 10.04
CA ILE A 16 -9.76 1.34 8.78
C ILE A 16 -8.75 2.51 8.79
N SER A 17 -8.41 3.03 9.97
CA SER A 17 -7.42 4.10 10.16
C SER A 17 -6.01 3.71 9.72
N GLU A 18 -5.68 2.42 9.67
CA GLU A 18 -4.36 1.93 9.21
C GLU A 18 -4.39 1.34 7.80
N ARG A 19 -5.51 1.49 7.07
CA ARG A 19 -5.69 0.86 5.75
C ARG A 19 -4.80 1.46 4.66
N ASP A 20 -4.49 2.75 4.77
CA ASP A 20 -3.74 3.46 3.73
C ASP A 20 -2.24 3.17 3.86
N VAL A 21 -1.67 2.57 2.81
CA VAL A 21 -0.26 2.14 2.75
C VAL A 21 0.43 2.69 1.50
N PRO A 22 1.76 2.88 1.52
CA PRO A 22 2.51 3.32 0.33
C PRO A 22 2.39 2.32 -0.83
N PHE A 23 2.29 2.84 -2.06
CA PHE A 23 2.30 2.05 -3.29
C PHE A 23 3.37 2.62 -4.22
N ALA A 24 4.52 1.94 -4.36
CA ALA A 24 5.68 2.44 -5.08
C ALA A 24 6.35 1.35 -5.93
N ILE A 25 6.75 1.72 -7.15
CA ILE A 25 7.48 0.87 -8.10
C ILE A 25 8.65 1.68 -8.66
N ASN A 26 9.82 1.06 -8.82
CA ASN A 26 11.06 1.72 -9.27
C ASN A 26 11.18 1.85 -10.80
N ARG A 27 10.07 1.74 -11.52
CA ARG A 27 9.96 1.80 -12.98
C ARG A 27 8.75 2.66 -13.35
N PRO A 28 8.82 3.39 -14.48
CA PRO A 28 7.68 4.17 -14.95
C PRO A 28 6.52 3.23 -15.33
N LEU A 29 5.30 3.68 -15.08
CA LEU A 29 4.11 2.99 -15.56
C LEU A 29 3.88 3.30 -17.05
N ASN A 30 3.34 2.33 -17.77
CA ASN A 30 2.79 2.56 -19.09
C ASN A 30 1.54 3.47 -19.01
N ALA A 31 1.08 3.97 -20.17
CA ALA A 31 0.01 4.96 -20.23
C ALA A 31 -1.32 4.45 -19.63
N GLU A 32 -1.64 3.16 -19.85
CA GLU A 32 -2.86 2.53 -19.34
C GLU A 32 -2.85 2.47 -17.81
N TYR A 33 -1.78 1.97 -17.21
CA TYR A 33 -1.67 1.83 -15.76
C TYR A 33 -1.51 3.16 -15.06
N LEU A 34 -0.88 4.15 -15.70
CA LEU A 34 -0.85 5.53 -15.20
C LEU A 34 -2.26 6.15 -15.16
N ALA A 35 -3.10 5.89 -16.17
CA ALA A 35 -4.48 6.35 -16.18
C ALA A 35 -5.30 5.66 -15.07
N ARG A 36 -5.16 4.34 -14.91
CA ARG A 36 -5.80 3.57 -13.82
C ARG A 36 -5.41 4.09 -12.43
N ALA A 37 -4.12 4.37 -12.22
CA ALA A 37 -3.61 4.93 -10.95
C ALA A 37 -4.21 6.31 -10.60
N ARG A 38 -4.65 7.08 -11.60
CA ARG A 38 -5.26 8.40 -11.41
C ARG A 38 -6.77 8.34 -11.22
N ALA A 39 -7.43 7.32 -11.75
CA ALA A 39 -8.89 7.21 -11.75
C ALA A 39 -9.44 6.57 -10.46
N GLU A 40 -8.65 5.70 -9.81
CA GLU A 40 -9.15 4.84 -8.74
C GLU A 40 -8.22 4.81 -7.51
N GLN A 41 -8.79 4.50 -6.34
CA GLN A 41 -7.98 4.24 -5.15
C GLN A 41 -7.28 2.88 -5.28
N LEU A 42 -5.95 2.89 -5.33
CA LEU A 42 -5.15 1.68 -5.35
C LEU A 42 -5.29 0.88 -4.04
N LYS A 43 -5.35 -0.45 -4.18
CA LYS A 43 -5.28 -1.40 -3.08
C LYS A 43 -3.92 -2.06 -3.05
N SER A 44 -3.44 -2.41 -1.87
CA SER A 44 -2.10 -3.01 -1.68
C SER A 44 -1.88 -4.23 -2.58
N TYR A 45 -2.90 -5.08 -2.74
CA TYR A 45 -2.83 -6.29 -3.57
C TYR A 45 -2.75 -6.01 -5.09
N HIS A 46 -3.05 -4.79 -5.55
CA HIS A 46 -2.84 -4.41 -6.95
C HIS A 46 -1.34 -4.30 -7.31
N ILE A 47 -0.43 -4.35 -6.33
CA ILE A 47 1.01 -4.20 -6.58
C ILE A 47 1.55 -5.23 -7.57
N PHE A 48 1.03 -6.45 -7.56
CA PHE A 48 1.45 -7.50 -8.49
C PHE A 48 1.00 -7.22 -9.92
N ASP A 49 -0.24 -6.78 -10.11
CA ASP A 49 -0.78 -6.40 -11.42
C ASP A 49 0.03 -5.24 -12.01
N PHE A 50 0.25 -4.19 -11.21
CA PHE A 50 1.02 -3.01 -11.64
C PHE A 50 2.49 -3.34 -11.92
N ALA A 51 3.13 -4.17 -11.10
CA ALA A 51 4.53 -4.54 -11.30
C ALA A 51 4.74 -5.41 -12.54
N MET A 52 3.86 -6.39 -12.79
CA MET A 52 4.04 -7.36 -13.87
C MET A 52 3.52 -6.84 -15.22
N ASN A 53 2.41 -6.10 -15.23
CA ASN A 53 1.71 -5.72 -16.45
C ASN A 53 1.76 -4.20 -16.72
N GLY A 54 2.06 -3.41 -15.69
CA GLY A 54 1.92 -1.96 -15.73
C GLY A 54 3.20 -1.18 -15.98
N THR A 55 4.35 -1.84 -16.00
CA THR A 55 5.65 -1.20 -16.27
C THR A 55 6.07 -1.42 -17.72
N ALA A 56 6.86 -0.49 -18.26
CA ALA A 56 7.38 -0.51 -19.63
C ALA A 56 8.70 -1.28 -19.75
#